data_AF-W1NN91-F1
#
_entry.id   AF-W1NN91-F1
#
_cell.length_a   1.000
_cell.length_b   1.000
_cell.length_c   1.000
_cell.angle_alpha   90.00
_cell.angle_beta   90.00
_cell.angle_gamma   90.00
#
_symmetry.space_group_name_H-M   'P 1'
#
loop_
_entity.id
_entity.type
_entity.pdbx_description
1 polymer ?
#
loop_
_entity_poly.entity_id
_entity_poly.type
_entity_poly.pdbx_seq_one_letter_code
_entity_poly.pdbx_strand_id
1 'polypeptide(L)'
;MGEITREVLKENTDFSPMKPMDYGRFLVISVGTGSAKSTDNYSAKDAAKWGVLGWLYNNGGTPLIDTFQQASADMADIHISVVFQALHSQRNYLRIQDDTLMGDTSSTDIATDKNLKELVKVGEGLLQKPVSRVNLETGKFEPVPNEGTNEQALVRFAKLLSSERRTRLQRCPHSLSNK
;
A
#
# COMPACT_ATOMS: atom_id res chain seq x y z
N MET A 1 0.18 12.92 2.11
CA MET A 1 1.28 13.78 2.64
C MET A 1 0.94 15.25 2.63
N GLY A 2 0.40 15.80 1.53
CA GLY A 2 0.06 17.24 1.44
C GLY A 2 -0.87 17.76 2.55
N GLU A 3 -1.90 17.00 2.93
CA GLU A 3 -2.81 17.40 4.01
C GLU A 3 -2.12 17.47 5.39
N ILE A 4 -1.16 16.58 5.66
CA ILE A 4 -0.41 16.63 6.93
C ILE A 4 0.49 17.86 6.96
N THR A 5 1.17 18.16 5.84
CA THR A 5 1.97 19.37 5.70
C THR A 5 1.11 20.62 5.90
N ARG A 6 -0.11 20.63 5.37
CA ARG A 6 -1.07 21.72 5.55
C ARG A 6 -1.48 21.90 7.02
N GLU A 7 -1.75 20.83 7.76
CA GLU A 7 -2.08 20.92 9.19
C GLU A 7 -0.89 21.35 10.06
N VAL A 8 0.34 20.93 9.72
CA VAL A 8 1.56 21.43 10.36
C VAL A 8 1.75 22.93 10.11
N LEU A 9 1.52 23.39 8.88
CA LEU A 9 1.59 24.81 8.52
C LEU A 9 0.51 25.67 9.21
N LYS A 10 -0.62 25.06 9.59
CA LYS A 10 -1.67 25.71 10.38
C LYS A 10 -1.38 25.73 11.88
N GLU A 11 -0.20 25.27 12.31
CA GLU A 11 0.20 25.19 13.73
C GLU A 11 -0.80 24.42 14.60
N ASN A 12 -1.46 23.40 14.04
CA ASN A 12 -2.43 22.60 14.76
C ASN A 12 -1.76 21.91 15.97
N THR A 13 -2.24 22.17 17.18
CA THR A 13 -1.63 21.72 18.45
C THR A 13 -1.61 20.20 18.61
N ASP A 14 -2.44 19.47 17.86
CA ASP A 14 -2.41 18.00 17.81
C ASP A 14 -1.19 17.45 17.05
N PHE A 15 -0.48 18.32 16.32
CA PHE A 15 0.77 18.03 15.64
C PHE A 15 1.91 18.76 16.36
N SER A 16 2.83 17.99 16.97
CA SER A 16 4.06 18.58 17.49
C SER A 16 4.81 19.33 16.37
N PRO A 17 5.53 20.43 16.65
CA PRO A 17 6.22 21.20 15.62
C PRO A 17 7.06 20.27 14.75
N MET A 18 6.71 20.18 13.46
CA MET A 18 7.44 19.37 12.50
C MET A 18 8.20 20.23 11.52
N LYS A 19 9.44 19.83 11.21
CA LYS A 19 10.10 20.39 10.03
C LYS A 19 9.33 19.92 8.80
N PRO A 20 9.05 20.79 7.82
CA PRO A 20 8.51 20.37 6.53
C PRO A 20 9.35 19.20 5.99
N MET A 21 8.68 18.18 5.42
CA MET A 21 9.32 16.97 4.86
C MET A 21 9.99 16.02 5.88
N ASP A 22 9.74 16.17 7.18
CA ASP A 22 10.23 15.22 8.19
C ASP A 22 9.39 13.93 8.20
N TYR A 23 9.50 13.17 7.12
CA TYR A 23 8.71 11.96 6.91
C TYR A 23 9.13 10.80 7.83
N GLY A 24 10.29 10.89 8.49
CA GLY A 24 10.75 9.88 9.45
C GLY A 24 9.84 9.73 10.67
N ARG A 25 9.06 10.78 10.99
CA ARG A 25 8.06 10.75 12.07
C ARG A 25 6.71 10.17 11.67
N PHE A 26 6.46 9.91 10.39
CA PHE A 26 5.21 9.30 9.98
C PHE A 26 5.24 7.80 10.12
N LEU A 27 4.10 7.26 10.54
CA LEU A 27 3.80 5.85 10.50
C LEU A 27 2.73 5.64 9.43
N VAL A 28 3.04 4.88 8.39
CA VAL A 28 2.19 4.71 7.21
C VAL A 28 1.90 3.23 6.99
N ILE A 29 0.61 2.89 6.93
CA ILE A 29 0.12 1.59 6.47
C ILE A 29 -0.53 1.82 5.11
N SER A 30 -0.04 1.13 4.09
CA SER A 30 -0.62 1.11 2.75
C SER A 30 -1.12 -0.31 2.48
N VAL A 31 -2.42 -0.46 2.21
CA VAL A 31 -3.05 -1.75 1.93
C VAL A 31 -3.57 -1.72 0.50
N GLY A 32 -3.17 -2.69 -0.30
CA GLY A 32 -3.66 -2.83 -1.67
C GLY A 32 -4.65 -3.98 -1.78
N THR A 33 -5.41 -3.97 -2.87
CA THR A 33 -6.43 -4.97 -3.18
C THR A 33 -5.87 -6.17 -3.94
N GLY A 34 -4.54 -6.23 -4.06
CA GLY A 34 -3.83 -7.15 -4.91
C GLY A 34 -3.86 -6.78 -6.39
N SER A 35 -3.07 -7.51 -7.17
CA SER A 35 -3.00 -7.46 -8.61
C SER A 35 -2.98 -8.87 -9.16
N ALA A 36 -3.47 -9.01 -10.41
CA ALA A 36 -3.33 -10.26 -11.15
C ALA A 36 -1.85 -10.66 -11.17
N LYS A 37 -1.59 -11.95 -11.02
CA LYS A 37 -0.25 -12.50 -11.17
C LYS A 37 0.33 -11.99 -12.48
N SER A 38 1.51 -11.38 -12.39
CA SER A 38 2.32 -10.96 -13.54
C SER A 38 2.69 -12.18 -14.37
N THR A 39 1.76 -12.67 -15.17
CA THR A 39 2.06 -13.33 -16.43
C THR A 39 2.44 -12.21 -17.40
N ASP A 40 3.46 -12.42 -18.24
CA ASP A 40 3.79 -11.54 -19.36
C ASP A 40 2.61 -11.55 -20.35
N ASN A 41 1.48 -10.94 -19.95
CA ASN A 41 0.20 -11.05 -20.64
C ASN A 41 0.29 -10.46 -22.04
N TYR A 42 1.21 -9.51 -22.21
CA TYR A 42 1.40 -8.76 -23.42
C TYR A 42 2.89 -8.60 -23.69
N SER A 43 3.35 -9.10 -24.84
CA SER A 43 4.69 -8.79 -25.32
C SER A 43 4.67 -7.48 -26.11
N ALA A 44 5.79 -6.76 -26.12
CA ALA A 44 5.94 -5.57 -26.97
C ALA A 44 5.68 -5.88 -28.46
N LYS A 45 5.96 -7.13 -28.89
CA LYS A 45 5.69 -7.59 -30.27
C LYS A 45 4.19 -7.73 -30.56
N ASP A 46 3.38 -8.05 -29.56
CA ASP A 46 1.94 -8.18 -29.71
C ASP A 46 1.27 -6.81 -29.62
N ALA A 47 1.67 -5.98 -28.64
CA ALA A 47 1.16 -4.62 -28.48
C ALA A 47 1.45 -3.72 -29.71
N ALA A 48 2.57 -3.94 -30.40
CA ALA A 48 2.91 -3.23 -31.64
C ALA A 48 1.87 -3.43 -32.77
N LYS A 49 1.04 -4.47 -32.68
CA LYS A 49 -0.01 -4.75 -33.66
C LYS A 49 -1.38 -4.19 -33.25
N TRP A 50 -1.49 -3.60 -32.06
CA TRP A 50 -2.78 -3.12 -31.55
C TRP A 50 -3.14 -1.74 -32.10
N GLY A 51 -4.40 -1.59 -32.52
CA GLY A 51 -5.05 -0.28 -32.69
C GLY A 51 -5.75 0.19 -31.42
N VAL A 52 -6.47 1.32 -31.48
CA VAL A 52 -7.19 1.91 -30.34
C VAL A 52 -8.10 0.91 -29.61
N LEU A 53 -8.82 0.06 -30.35
CA LEU A 53 -9.69 -0.95 -29.76
C LEU A 53 -8.91 -2.03 -28.98
N GLY A 54 -7.74 -2.45 -29.47
CA GLY A 54 -6.89 -3.42 -28.76
C GLY A 54 -6.28 -2.85 -27.48
N TRP A 55 -6.01 -1.54 -27.45
CA TRP A 55 -5.60 -0.86 -26.22
C TRP A 55 -6.74 -0.72 -25.19
N LEU A 56 -7.98 -0.58 -25.65
CA LEU A 56 -9.17 -0.48 -24.78
C LEU A 56 -9.65 -1.85 -24.29
N TYR A 57 -9.59 -2.89 -25.13
CA TYR A 57 -10.06 -4.23 -24.81
C TYR A 57 -9.27 -5.28 -25.61
N ASN A 58 -8.61 -6.19 -24.91
CA ASN A 58 -7.92 -7.32 -25.56
C ASN A 58 -8.00 -8.56 -24.69
N ASN A 59 -8.36 -9.71 -25.30
CA ASN A 59 -8.45 -11.02 -24.65
C ASN A 59 -9.17 -11.03 -23.29
N GLY A 60 -10.26 -10.27 -23.14
CA GLY A 60 -11.04 -10.24 -21.90
C GLY A 60 -10.56 -9.25 -20.83
N GLY A 61 -9.46 -8.53 -21.07
CA GLY A 61 -8.94 -7.48 -20.18
C GLY A 61 -9.01 -6.08 -20.79
N THR A 62 -8.58 -5.08 -20.01
CA THR A 62 -8.57 -3.66 -20.38
C THR A 62 -7.14 -3.09 -20.31
N PRO A 63 -6.27 -3.39 -21.29
CA PRO A 63 -4.81 -3.22 -21.15
C PRO A 63 -4.37 -1.81 -20.73
N LEU A 64 -4.99 -0.77 -21.30
CA LEU A 64 -4.65 0.61 -20.95
C LEU A 64 -5.04 0.97 -19.50
N ILE A 65 -6.20 0.50 -19.03
CA ILE A 65 -6.67 0.75 -17.67
C ILE A 65 -5.80 -0.02 -16.68
N ASP A 66 -5.55 -1.31 -16.97
CA ASP A 66 -4.78 -2.20 -16.11
C ASP A 66 -3.34 -1.68 -15.95
N THR A 67 -2.69 -1.30 -17.06
CA THR A 67 -1.33 -0.73 -17.04
C THR A 67 -1.27 0.62 -16.34
N PHE A 68 -2.26 1.51 -16.55
CA PHE A 68 -2.31 2.79 -15.87
C PHE A 68 -2.54 2.63 -14.35
N GLN A 69 -3.46 1.75 -13.95
CA GLN A 69 -3.75 1.49 -12.54
C GLN A 69 -2.54 0.86 -11.83
N GLN A 70 -1.89 -0.13 -12.45
CA GLN A 70 -0.65 -0.72 -11.93
C GLN A 70 0.46 0.32 -11.83
N ALA A 71 0.75 1.07 -12.90
CA ALA A 71 1.78 2.10 -12.89
C ALA A 71 1.49 3.21 -11.87
N SER A 72 0.23 3.60 -11.68
CA SER A 72 -0.15 4.60 -10.69
C SER A 72 0.04 4.09 -9.25
N ALA A 73 -0.32 2.83 -8.98
CA ALA A 73 -0.11 2.23 -7.67
C ALA A 73 1.39 2.09 -7.38
N ASP A 74 2.15 1.59 -8.35
CA ASP A 74 3.60 1.40 -8.25
C ASP A 74 4.33 2.74 -8.08
N MET A 75 3.99 3.79 -8.85
CA MET A 75 4.63 5.11 -8.70
C MET A 75 4.39 5.70 -7.31
N ALA A 76 3.19 5.58 -6.75
CA ALA A 76 2.89 6.10 -5.42
C ALA A 76 3.66 5.32 -4.34
N ASP A 77 3.67 3.99 -4.42
CA ASP A 77 4.34 3.13 -3.43
C ASP A 77 5.87 3.18 -3.56
N ILE A 78 6.42 3.25 -4.77
CA ILE A 78 7.85 3.48 -5.02
C ILE A 78 8.26 4.83 -4.43
N HIS A 79 7.50 5.90 -4.71
CA HIS A 79 7.85 7.23 -4.21
C HIS A 79 7.88 7.26 -2.67
N ILE A 80 6.88 6.66 -2.01
CA ILE A 80 6.85 6.54 -0.55
C ILE A 80 8.01 5.67 -0.05
N SER A 81 8.25 4.53 -0.68
CA SER A 81 9.34 3.62 -0.31
C SER A 81 10.71 4.28 -0.41
N VAL A 82 10.99 5.02 -1.50
CA VAL A 82 12.22 5.80 -1.68
C VAL A 82 12.40 6.79 -0.54
N VAL A 83 11.34 7.55 -0.21
CA VAL A 83 11.39 8.54 0.87
C VAL A 83 11.73 7.88 2.21
N PHE A 84 11.04 6.80 2.58
CA PHE A 84 11.29 6.11 3.85
C PHE A 84 12.64 5.38 3.87
N GLN A 85 13.15 4.91 2.73
CA GLN A 85 14.50 4.35 2.60
C GLN A 85 15.58 5.41 2.76
N ALA A 86 15.45 6.55 2.08
CA ALA A 86 16.40 7.66 2.18
C ALA A 86 16.49 8.25 3.60
N LEU A 87 15.40 8.19 4.36
CA LEU A 87 15.33 8.67 5.75
C LEU A 87 15.64 7.59 6.79
N HIS A 88 16.14 6.42 6.38
CA HIS A 88 16.42 5.28 7.27
C HIS A 88 15.24 4.91 8.19
N SER A 89 14.02 5.08 7.67
CA SER A 89 12.76 4.91 8.38
C SER A 89 11.89 3.82 7.75
N GLN A 90 12.50 2.85 7.05
CA GLN A 90 11.80 1.81 6.27
C GLN A 90 10.78 1.02 7.08
N ARG A 91 11.00 0.86 8.38
CA ARG A 91 10.09 0.16 9.31
C ARG A 91 8.85 0.96 9.67
N ASN A 92 8.79 2.23 9.29
CA ASN A 92 7.63 3.09 9.53
C ASN A 92 6.66 3.11 8.34
N TYR A 93 7.03 2.48 7.21
CA TYR A 93 6.14 2.24 6.09
C TYR A 93 5.90 0.73 5.94
N LEU A 94 4.64 0.32 6.08
CA LEU A 94 4.19 -1.05 5.88
C LEU A 94 3.26 -1.09 4.67
N ARG A 95 3.67 -1.81 3.63
CA ARG A 95 2.85 -2.12 2.46
C ARG A 95 2.42 -3.58 2.50
N ILE A 96 1.12 -3.82 2.44
CA ILE A 96 0.55 -5.18 2.30
C ILE A 96 -0.16 -5.23 0.95
N GLN A 97 0.30 -6.11 0.08
CA GLN A 97 -0.18 -6.27 -1.29
C GLN A 97 0.01 -7.72 -1.72
N ASP A 98 -0.91 -8.24 -2.54
CA ASP A 98 -0.76 -9.54 -3.20
C ASP A 98 -0.56 -9.36 -4.70
N ASP A 99 0.50 -9.89 -5.28
CA ASP A 99 0.78 -9.85 -6.72
C ASP A 99 0.61 -11.22 -7.37
N THR A 100 -0.19 -12.10 -6.76
CA THR A 100 -0.34 -13.51 -7.14
C THR A 100 -1.78 -13.92 -7.41
N LEU A 101 -2.72 -12.98 -7.50
CA LEU A 101 -4.13 -13.28 -7.75
C LEU A 101 -4.33 -13.96 -9.11
N MET A 102 -5.25 -14.93 -9.18
CA MET A 102 -5.53 -15.69 -10.40
C MET A 102 -7.02 -15.98 -10.54
N GLY A 103 -7.49 -16.13 -11.79
CA GLY A 103 -8.89 -16.44 -12.09
C GLY A 103 -9.84 -15.36 -11.55
N ASP A 104 -10.97 -15.79 -10.98
CA ASP A 104 -12.00 -14.88 -10.47
C ASP A 104 -11.49 -13.91 -9.40
N THR A 105 -10.47 -14.30 -8.62
CA THR A 105 -9.90 -13.45 -7.56
C THR A 105 -9.13 -12.24 -8.09
N SER A 106 -8.72 -12.27 -9.35
CA SER A 106 -8.11 -11.11 -10.03
C SER A 106 -9.12 -10.19 -10.72
N SER A 107 -10.41 -10.57 -10.78
CA SER A 107 -11.46 -9.73 -11.38
C SER A 107 -12.05 -8.77 -10.36
N THR A 108 -12.32 -7.54 -10.79
CA THR A 108 -12.89 -6.49 -9.92
C THR A 108 -14.42 -6.51 -9.83
N ASP A 109 -15.09 -7.23 -10.73
CA ASP A 109 -16.55 -7.21 -10.91
C ASP A 109 -17.26 -8.55 -10.57
N ILE A 110 -16.50 -9.60 -10.24
CA ILE A 110 -17.06 -10.92 -9.91
C ILE A 110 -17.38 -11.00 -8.40
N ALA A 111 -18.56 -10.51 -8.02
CA ALA A 111 -19.04 -10.50 -6.63
C ALA A 111 -19.84 -11.77 -6.25
N THR A 112 -19.40 -12.96 -6.68
CA THR A 112 -20.06 -14.22 -6.28
C THR A 112 -19.66 -14.61 -4.85
N ASP A 113 -20.56 -15.26 -4.10
CA ASP A 113 -20.26 -15.76 -2.74
C ASP A 113 -19.00 -16.63 -2.69
N LYS A 114 -18.77 -17.41 -3.74
CA LYS A 114 -17.56 -18.23 -3.88
C LYS A 114 -16.32 -17.35 -3.98
N ASN A 115 -16.31 -16.36 -4.88
CA ASN A 115 -15.15 -15.49 -5.08
C ASN A 115 -14.86 -14.65 -3.83
N LEU A 116 -15.89 -14.11 -3.17
CA LEU A 116 -15.73 -13.34 -1.94
C LEU A 116 -15.10 -14.18 -0.81
N LYS A 117 -15.49 -15.44 -0.66
CA LYS A 117 -14.88 -16.36 0.31
C LYS A 117 -13.43 -16.69 -0.03
N GLU A 118 -13.09 -16.83 -1.30
CA GLU A 118 -11.70 -17.01 -1.73
C GLU A 118 -10.86 -15.75 -1.46
N LEU A 119 -11.39 -14.54 -1.71
CA LEU A 119 -10.71 -13.28 -1.38
C LEU A 119 -10.45 -13.12 0.13
N VAL A 120 -11.37 -13.59 0.99
CA VAL A 120 -11.13 -13.65 2.44
C VAL A 120 -9.92 -14.54 2.76
N LYS A 121 -9.86 -15.75 2.17
CA LYS A 121 -8.73 -16.67 2.36
C LYS A 121 -7.41 -16.08 1.86
N VAL A 122 -7.44 -15.35 0.74
CA VAL A 122 -6.26 -14.63 0.25
C VAL A 122 -5.80 -13.60 1.29
N GLY A 123 -6.71 -12.80 1.85
CA GLY A 123 -6.41 -11.84 2.91
C GLY A 123 -5.84 -12.49 4.17
N GLU A 124 -6.42 -13.61 4.62
CA GLU A 124 -5.91 -14.39 5.76
C GLU A 124 -4.52 -14.97 5.46
N GLY A 125 -4.29 -15.44 4.23
CA GLY A 125 -2.99 -15.93 3.77
C GLY A 125 -1.93 -14.82 3.74
N LEU A 126 -2.30 -13.60 3.33
CA LEU A 126 -1.41 -12.44 3.31
C LEU A 126 -0.85 -12.11 4.71
N LEU A 127 -1.63 -12.33 5.78
CA LEU A 127 -1.16 -12.11 7.15
C LEU A 127 0.06 -12.97 7.50
N GLN A 128 0.12 -14.18 6.94
CA GLN A 128 1.20 -15.14 7.19
C GLN A 128 2.40 -14.97 6.26
N LYS A 129 2.26 -14.21 5.16
CA LYS A 129 3.38 -13.89 4.27
C LYS A 129 4.40 -12.98 4.97
N PRO A 130 5.69 -13.08 4.60
CA PRO A 130 6.71 -12.18 5.13
C PRO A 130 6.42 -10.73 4.73
N VAL A 131 6.89 -9.79 5.54
CA VAL A 131 6.93 -8.38 5.16
C VAL A 131 7.81 -8.22 3.92
N SER A 132 7.30 -7.51 2.92
CA SER A 132 8.03 -7.25 1.68
C SER A 132 8.22 -5.75 1.45
N ARG A 133 9.24 -5.40 0.68
CA ARG A 133 9.50 -4.03 0.23
C ARG A 133 9.82 -4.01 -1.25
N VAL A 134 9.50 -2.89 -1.89
CA VAL A 134 9.87 -2.69 -3.29
C VAL A 134 11.39 -2.62 -3.43
N ASN A 135 11.92 -3.43 -4.33
CA ASN A 135 13.27 -3.31 -4.85
C ASN A 135 13.26 -2.21 -5.91
N LEU A 136 14.03 -1.14 -5.68
CA LEU A 136 14.00 0.06 -6.52
C LEU A 136 14.59 -0.15 -7.92
N GLU A 137 15.40 -1.19 -8.12
CA GLU A 137 15.97 -1.53 -9.42
C GLU A 137 14.98 -2.33 -10.28
N THR A 138 14.26 -3.27 -9.65
CA THR A 138 13.37 -4.20 -10.36
C THR A 138 11.90 -3.77 -10.32
N GLY A 139 11.53 -2.87 -9.42
CA GLY A 139 10.14 -2.46 -9.15
C GLY A 139 9.31 -3.53 -8.43
N LYS A 140 9.89 -4.68 -8.08
CA LYS A 140 9.15 -5.81 -7.48
C LYS A 140 9.20 -5.79 -5.97
N PHE A 141 8.15 -6.29 -5.32
CA PHE A 141 8.14 -6.47 -3.87
C PHE A 141 8.88 -7.75 -3.49
N GLU A 142 9.92 -7.61 -2.67
CA GLU A 142 10.77 -8.70 -2.24
C GLU A 142 10.68 -8.85 -0.70
N PRO A 143 10.63 -10.08 -0.16
CA PRO A 143 10.63 -10.31 1.27
C PRO A 143 11.86 -9.69 1.95
N VAL A 144 11.64 -9.04 3.09
CA VAL A 144 12.73 -8.46 3.87
C VAL A 144 13.20 -9.48 4.91
N PRO A 145 14.50 -9.85 4.90
CA PRO A 145 15.04 -10.75 5.92
C PRO A 145 14.83 -10.22 7.34
N ASN A 146 14.43 -11.11 8.25
CA ASN A 146 14.30 -10.84 9.69
C ASN A 146 13.24 -9.80 10.10
N GLU A 147 12.28 -9.46 9.22
CA GLU A 147 11.16 -8.57 9.59
C GLU A 147 9.86 -9.28 9.96
N GLY A 148 9.85 -10.61 9.87
CA GLY A 148 8.70 -11.42 10.27
C GLY A 148 7.54 -11.35 9.27
N THR A 149 6.35 -11.67 9.74
CA THR A 149 5.12 -11.72 8.93
C THR A 149 4.36 -10.40 8.93
N ASN A 150 3.45 -10.23 7.97
CA ASN A 150 2.54 -9.07 7.93
C ASN A 150 1.68 -8.98 9.21
N GLU A 151 1.25 -10.11 9.77
CA GLU A 151 0.54 -10.15 11.07
C GLU A 151 1.39 -9.53 12.19
N GLN A 152 2.65 -9.96 12.31
CA GLN A 152 3.56 -9.44 13.35
C GLN A 152 3.83 -7.95 13.16
N ALA A 153 3.97 -7.50 11.91
CA ALA A 153 4.11 -6.09 11.58
C ALA A 153 2.85 -5.28 11.94
N LEU A 154 1.65 -5.79 11.64
CA LEU A 154 0.40 -5.15 12.03
C LEU A 154 0.23 -5.06 13.55
N VAL A 155 0.59 -6.10 14.30
CA VAL A 155 0.60 -6.06 15.77
C VAL A 155 1.56 -4.99 16.29
N ARG A 156 2.75 -4.86 15.70
CA ARG A 156 3.70 -3.78 16.03
C ARG A 156 3.08 -2.42 15.75
N PHE A 157 2.48 -2.22 14.57
CA PHE A 157 1.84 -0.95 14.20
C PHE A 157 0.69 -0.61 15.15
N ALA A 158 -0.16 -1.57 15.51
CA ALA A 158 -1.25 -1.39 16.46
C ALA A 158 -0.74 -0.92 17.84
N LYS A 159 0.37 -1.49 18.33
CA LYS A 159 1.03 -1.04 19.57
C LYS A 159 1.54 0.39 19.47
N LEU A 160 2.20 0.75 18.37
CA LEU A 160 2.71 2.11 18.14
C LEU A 160 1.56 3.14 18.10
N LEU A 161 0.51 2.85 17.34
CA LEU A 161 -0.68 3.71 17.23
C LEU A 161 -1.39 3.87 18.58
N SER A 162 -1.55 2.77 19.33
CA SER A 162 -2.19 2.80 20.66
C SER A 162 -1.39 3.64 21.67
N SER A 163 -0.06 3.50 21.66
CA SER A 163 0.83 4.29 22.52
C SER A 163 0.80 5.77 22.15
N GLU A 164 0.90 6.11 20.86
CA GLU A 164 0.83 7.51 20.39
C GLU A 164 -0.51 8.16 20.74
N ARG A 165 -1.63 7.45 20.57
CA ARG A 165 -2.96 7.95 20.99
C ARG A 165 -2.99 8.26 22.49
N ARG A 166 -2.46 7.37 23.33
CA ARG A 166 -2.39 7.58 24.79
C ARG A 166 -1.55 8.80 25.14
N THR A 167 -0.39 8.96 24.50
CA THR A 167 0.48 10.12 24.70
C THR A 167 -0.22 11.43 24.32
N ARG A 168 -0.96 11.48 23.20
CA ARG A 168 -1.72 12.68 22.81
C ARG A 168 -2.83 13.02 23.79
N LEU A 169 -3.58 12.02 24.27
CA LEU A 169 -4.62 12.22 25.28
C LEU A 169 -4.07 12.76 26.61
N GLN A 170 -2.85 12.34 27.00
CA GLN A 170 -2.18 12.87 28.19
C GLN A 170 -1.68 14.31 28.01
N ARG A 171 -1.26 14.68 26.80
CA ARG A 171 -0.78 16.05 26.48
C ARG A 171 -1.90 17.07 26.32
N CYS A 172 -3.10 16.64 25.93
CA CYS A 172 -4.27 17.49 25.76
C CYS A 172 -5.42 17.09 26.73
N PRO A 173 -5.34 17.43 28.03
CA PRO A 173 -6.38 17.10 29.00
C PRO A 173 -7.74 17.80 28.76
N HIS A 174 -7.83 18.77 27.84
CA HIS A 174 -9.04 19.58 27.61
C HIS A 174 -10.08 18.97 26.65
N SER A 175 -9.80 17.86 25.94
CA SER A 175 -10.79 17.28 24.99
C SER A 175 -11.76 16.27 25.62
N LEU A 176 -11.57 15.90 26.89
CA LEU A 176 -12.42 14.92 27.59
C LEU A 176 -13.51 15.55 28.47
N SER A 177 -13.62 16.89 28.52
CA SER A 177 -14.65 17.57 29.32
C SER A 177 -16.01 17.76 28.63
N ASN A 178 -16.13 17.38 27.35
CA ASN A 178 -17.38 17.51 26.58
C ASN A 178 -17.83 16.15 26.02
N LYS A 179 -18.23 15.23 26.90
CA LYS A 179 -19.14 14.13 26.57
C LYS A 179 -20.09 13.89 27.72
#